data_AF-A0A9P7EFS4-F1
#
_entry.id   AF-A0A9P7EFS4-F1
#
_cell.length_a   1.000
_cell.length_b   1.000
_cell.length_c   1.000
_cell.angle_alpha   90.00
_cell.angle_beta   90.00
_cell.angle_gamma   90.00
#
_symmetry.space_group_name_H-M   'P 1'
#
loop_
_entity.id
_entity.type
_entity.pdbx_description
1 polymer ?
#
loop_
_entity_poly.entity_id
_entity_poly.type
_entity_poly.pdbx_seq_one_letter_code
_entity_poly.pdbx_strand_id
1 'polypeptide(L)' 'VRNVYLRCGHAFNLPDELIVCDSSKCRFSPNHPATCVPPSCKQTCCQYRQYPQQYSPNINRFCPGCEQAGHR' A
#
# COMPACT_ATOMS: atom_id res chain seq x y z
N VAL A 1 2.98 3.98 5.63
CA VAL A 1 1.59 4.37 5.27
C VAL A 1 0.82 4.65 6.55
N ARG A 2 -0.08 5.65 6.62
CA ARG A 2 -0.78 5.98 7.87
C ARG A 2 -2.28 6.21 7.68
N ASN A 3 -3.12 5.37 8.26
CA ASN A 3 -4.56 5.57 8.21
C ASN A 3 -4.99 6.64 9.20
N VAL A 4 -5.74 7.65 8.75
CA VAL A 4 -6.29 8.71 9.61
C VAL A 4 -7.77 8.45 9.86
N TYR A 5 -8.17 8.16 11.09
CA TYR A 5 -9.54 7.81 11.48
C TYR A 5 -10.32 9.05 11.90
N LEU A 6 -11.23 9.54 11.04
CA LEU A 6 -11.92 10.81 11.24
C LEU A 6 -12.84 10.85 12.46
N ARG A 7 -13.39 9.72 12.91
CA ARG A 7 -14.33 9.68 14.06
C ARG A 7 -13.65 9.86 15.42
N CYS A 8 -12.33 9.66 15.49
CA CYS A 8 -11.56 9.82 16.72
C CYS A 8 -10.31 10.71 16.54
N GLY A 9 -10.00 11.15 15.31
CA GLY A 9 -8.80 11.92 15.00
C GLY A 9 -7.49 11.14 15.13
N HIS A 10 -7.55 9.86 15.52
CA HIS A 10 -6.36 9.02 15.65
C HIS A 10 -5.82 8.63 14.30
N ALA A 11 -4.51 8.56 14.19
CA ALA A 11 -3.89 8.11 12.97
C ALA A 11 -2.87 7.01 13.23
N PHE A 12 -3.13 5.86 12.62
CA PHE A 12 -2.49 4.58 12.87
C PHE A 12 -1.48 4.30 11.77
N ASN A 13 -0.21 4.12 12.15
CA ASN A 13 0.82 3.73 11.21
C ASN A 13 0.61 2.25 10.88
N LEU A 14 0.37 1.97 9.60
CA LEU A 14 0.38 0.59 9.14
C LEU A 14 1.83 0.11 9.07
N PRO A 15 2.11 -1.14 9.45
CA PRO A 15 3.42 -1.72 9.24
C PRO A 15 3.78 -1.63 7.77
N ASP A 16 5.07 -1.44 7.50
CA ASP A 16 5.57 -1.45 6.14
C ASP A 16 5.45 -2.87 5.57
N GLU A 17 4.40 -3.10 4.79
CA GLU A 17 4.22 -4.36 4.09
C GLU A 17 5.02 -4.35 2.78
N LEU A 18 6.08 -5.17 2.75
CA LEU A 18 6.73 -5.55 1.51
C LEU A 18 5.78 -6.46 0.73
N ILE A 19 5.02 -5.89 -0.21
CA ILE A 19 4.23 -6.69 -1.16
C ILE A 19 5.20 -7.30 -2.16
N VAL A 20 5.71 -8.49 -1.83
CA VAL A 20 6.51 -9.30 -2.75
C VAL A 20 5.58 -9.80 -3.84
N CYS A 21 5.79 -9.32 -5.07
CA CYS A 21 5.14 -9.89 -6.24
C CYS A 21 6.19 -10.69 -7.01
N ASP A 22 5.95 -11.99 -7.16
CA ASP A 22 6.87 -12.92 -7.82
C ASP A 22 6.63 -13.02 -9.34
N SER A 23 5.60 -12.33 -9.86
CA SER A 23 5.25 -12.39 -11.29
C SER A 23 6.26 -11.68 -12.19
N SER A 24 6.55 -12.25 -13.36
CA SER A 24 7.32 -11.59 -14.43
C SER A 24 6.66 -10.33 -15.00
N LYS A 25 5.37 -10.12 -14.71
CA LYS A 25 4.63 -8.88 -15.02
C LYS A 25 4.70 -7.85 -13.90
N CYS A 26 5.41 -8.08 -12.80
CA CYS A 26 5.69 -7.04 -11.83
C CYS A 26 7.05 -6.42 -12.10
N ARG A 27 7.11 -5.10 -12.29
CA ARG A 27 8.34 -4.37 -12.67
C ARG A 27 9.49 -4.51 -11.68
N PHE A 28 9.18 -4.89 -10.44
CA PHE A 28 10.11 -5.02 -9.34
C PHE A 28 10.25 -6.46 -8.83
N SER A 29 9.64 -7.42 -9.51
CA SER A 29 9.87 -8.84 -9.22
C SER A 29 11.30 -9.21 -9.57
N PRO A 30 11.97 -10.08 -8.78
CA PRO A 30 13.22 -10.70 -9.21
C PRO A 30 13.08 -11.50 -10.52
N ASN A 31 11.87 -11.96 -10.84
CA ASN A 31 11.56 -12.69 -12.07
C ASN A 31 11.19 -11.77 -13.25
N HIS A 32 11.27 -10.45 -13.08
CA HIS A 32 11.00 -9.50 -14.15
C HIS A 32 12.13 -9.52 -15.18
N PRO A 33 11.84 -9.78 -16.46
CA PRO A 33 12.89 -9.83 -17.48
C PRO A 33 13.49 -8.44 -17.71
N ALA A 34 14.82 -8.36 -17.73
CA ALA A 34 15.56 -7.12 -18.02
C ALA A 34 15.27 -6.56 -19.43
N THR A 35 14.72 -7.39 -20.32
CA THR A 35 14.30 -7.02 -21.67
C THR A 35 12.94 -6.32 -21.71
N CYS A 36 12.16 -6.33 -20.63
CA CYS A 36 10.87 -5.66 -20.56
C CYS A 36 11.08 -4.17 -20.26
N VAL A 37 11.15 -3.37 -21.33
CA VAL A 37 11.44 -1.93 -21.28
C VAL A 37 10.21 -1.08 -21.65
N PRO A 38 10.17 0.21 -21.29
CA PRO A 38 9.12 1.14 -21.73
C PRO A 38 9.05 1.23 -23.27
N PRO A 39 7.87 1.40 -23.88
CA PRO A 39 6.57 1.70 -23.27
C PRO A 39 5.74 0.46 -22.88
N SER A 40 6.02 -0.70 -23.47
CA SER A 40 5.22 -1.92 -23.29
C SER A 40 5.21 -2.39 -21.83
N CYS A 41 6.33 -2.26 -21.12
CA CYS A 41 6.42 -2.52 -19.68
C CYS A 41 5.45 -1.65 -18.85
N LYS A 42 5.28 -0.38 -19.21
CA LYS A 42 4.37 0.53 -18.47
C LYS A 42 2.90 0.17 -18.68
N GLN A 43 2.57 -0.41 -19.83
CA GLN A 43 1.20 -0.80 -20.21
C GLN A 43 0.83 -2.20 -19.71
N THR A 44 1.78 -3.13 -19.68
CA THR A 44 1.51 -4.56 -19.42
C THR A 44 1.98 -5.05 -18.05
N CYS A 45 2.91 -4.33 -17.41
CA CYS A 45 3.46 -4.73 -16.13
C CYS A 45 2.89 -3.88 -14.99
N CYS A 46 2.43 -4.55 -13.94
CA CYS A 46 2.00 -3.93 -12.70
C CYS A 46 3.23 -3.34 -11.99
N GLN A 47 3.09 -2.08 -11.56
CA GLN A 47 3.96 -1.52 -10.55
C GLN A 47 3.21 -1.61 -9.23
N TYR A 48 3.50 -2.64 -8.44
CA TYR A 48 3.08 -2.58 -7.04
C TYR A 48 3.78 -1.38 -6.42
N ARG A 49 3.00 -0.58 -5.68
CA ARG A 49 3.46 0.68 -5.09
C ARG A 49 4.64 0.37 -4.19
N GLN A 50 5.84 0.68 -4.68
CA GLN A 50 7.03 0.49 -3.87
C GLN A 50 7.06 1.53 -2.76
N TYR A 51 7.49 1.04 -1.61
CA TYR A 51 7.99 1.84 -0.51
C TYR A 51 9.04 2.86 -1.01
N PRO A 52 9.09 4.08 -0.46
CA PRO A 52 8.17 4.67 0.51
C PRO A 52 7.16 5.59 -0.20
N GLN A 53 5.98 5.08 -0.56
CA GLN A 53 4.84 5.97 -0.79
C GLN A 53 4.12 6.18 0.54
N GLN A 54 4.47 7.26 1.23
CA GLN A 54 3.66 7.78 2.33
C GLN A 54 2.34 8.32 1.76
N TYR A 55 1.28 7.54 1.89
CA TYR A 55 -0.07 8.07 1.74
C TYR A 55 -0.84 7.89 3.05
N SER A 56 -1.71 8.85 3.32
CA SER A 56 -2.45 8.93 4.57
C SER A 56 -3.95 8.98 4.30
N PRO A 57 -4.60 7.84 4.01
CA PRO A 57 -6.02 7.84 3.66
C PRO A 57 -6.85 8.24 4.88
N ASN A 58 -7.85 9.09 4.65
CA ASN A 58 -8.84 9.45 5.65
C ASN A 58 -9.95 8.41 5.67
N ILE A 59 -10.08 7.70 6.78
CA ILE A 59 -11.08 6.67 7.02
C ILE A 59 -12.14 7.23 7.95
N ASN A 60 -13.39 7.30 7.50
CA ASN A 60 -14.51 7.76 8.34
C ASN A 60 -15.02 6.66 9.29
N ARG A 61 -14.12 6.14 10.14
CA ARG A 61 -14.40 5.11 11.15
C ARG A 61 -13.66 5.44 12.45
N PHE A 62 -14.01 4.76 13.55
CA PHE A 62 -13.15 4.70 14.73
C PHE A 62 -11.91 3.85 14.44
N CYS A 63 -10.78 4.17 15.09
CA CYS A 63 -9.59 3.34 15.00
C CYS A 63 -9.79 2.04 15.83
N PRO A 64 -9.01 0.97 15.57
CA PRO A 64 -9.17 -0.31 16.27
C PRO A 64 -9.11 -0.19 17.80
N GLY A 65 -8.29 0.73 18.32
CA GLY A 65 -8.21 1.01 19.75
C GLY A 65 -9.47 1.66 20.32
N CYS A 66 -10.09 2.59 19.59
CA CYS A 66 -11.37 3.18 19.99
C CYS A 66 -12.52 2.20 19.88
N GLU A 67 -12.54 1.35 18.85
CA GLU A 67 -13.54 0.28 18.73
C GLU A 67 -13.43 -0.71 19.89
N GLN A 68 -12.21 -1.09 20.30
CA GLN A 68 -12.00 -1.96 21.47
C GLN A 68 -12.32 -1.28 22.81
N ALA A 69 -12.16 0.05 22.89
CA ALA A 69 -12.58 0.83 24.05
C ALA A 69 -14.10 1.08 24.13
N GLY A 70 -14.89 0.55 23.18
CA GLY A 70 -16.36 0.63 23.18
C GLY A 70 -16.96 1.79 22.40
N HIS A 71 -16.17 2.52 21.61
CA HIS A 71 -16.68 3.54 20.69
C HIS A 71 -17.15 2.87 19.39
N ARG A 72 -18.45 3.02 19.04
CA ARG A 72 -19.09 2.46 17.84
C ARG A 72 -19.73 3.54 16.97
#